data_AF-A0A074RLF4-F1
#
_entry.id   AF-A0A074RLF4-F1
#
_cell.length_a   1.000
_cell.length_b   1.000
_cell.length_c   1.000
_cell.angle_alpha   90.00
_cell.angle_beta   90.00
_cell.angle_gamma   90.00
#
_symmetry.space_group_name_H-M   'P 1'
#
loop_
_entity.id
_entity.type
_entity.pdbx_description
1 polymer ?
#
loop_
_entity_poly.entity_id
_entity_poly.type
_entity_poly.pdbx_seq_one_letter_code
_entity_poly.pdbx_strand_id
1 'polypeptide(L)'
;MLKNVLELTRFPGEFENFALPSLVAGSIVLMSSVQPMPLAYEYGYLCFRVLVFSLNTCLINHGYNLDFTIERMRGASAGAHLDLFWGGAADLIAGELSSILGFERRLTHILDPDPQQVPILESGKLDMLLNLLYGDQKNFLLALMTADSLQLSGVLKVRESNDYIQKLLYPYSRIFRRYRLVFPEISHETQLISLISINLPGMNTLRDEAIDDEDSRNIIRSYNRCLRTSQMITCKDAGHHMGFVAPMFTPGCEDLVPSIIDSSFWVLWKTWSKTDVDTAVKVVQAYGVYFWQILKPSRSSSEPWKFKLVDAIMRSDILELTFQVAVKFSESPTRNTEQITRDRINKLLDSIIFFWEKMGRLHPQRVL
;
A
#
# COMPACT_ATOMS: atom_id res chain seq x y z
N MET A 1 -27.48 1.44 10.33
CA MET A 1 -27.11 0.03 10.59
C MET A 1 -25.60 -0.14 10.84
N LEU A 2 -24.72 0.49 10.04
CA LEU A 2 -23.27 0.50 10.29
C LEU A 2 -22.89 0.99 11.69
N LYS A 3 -23.55 2.05 12.18
CA LYS A 3 -23.36 2.53 13.56
C LYS A 3 -23.57 1.42 14.60
N ASN A 4 -24.56 0.57 14.41
CA ASN A 4 -24.86 -0.52 15.35
C ASN A 4 -23.78 -1.60 15.30
N VAL A 5 -23.28 -1.94 14.09
CA VAL A 5 -22.14 -2.86 13.95
C VAL A 5 -20.90 -2.30 14.63
N LEU A 6 -20.61 -1.00 14.46
CA LEU A 6 -19.52 -0.35 15.16
C LEU A 6 -19.76 -0.26 16.68
N GLU A 7 -21.00 -0.11 17.13
CA GLU A 7 -21.33 -0.17 18.55
C GLU A 7 -21.13 -1.57 19.15
N LEU A 8 -21.43 -2.65 18.42
CA LEU A 8 -21.10 -4.01 18.85
C LEU A 8 -19.60 -4.20 19.08
N THR A 9 -18.76 -3.54 18.26
CA THR A 9 -17.30 -3.60 18.43
C THR A 9 -16.76 -2.90 19.68
N ARG A 10 -17.63 -2.20 20.45
CA ARG A 10 -17.29 -1.65 21.78
C ARG A 10 -17.37 -2.69 22.90
N PHE A 11 -17.96 -3.85 22.63
CA PHE A 11 -18.16 -4.91 23.61
C PHE A 11 -17.28 -6.10 23.20
N PRO A 12 -16.16 -6.36 23.92
CA PRO A 12 -15.24 -7.42 23.54
C PRO A 12 -15.89 -8.80 23.40
N GLY A 13 -16.91 -9.11 24.21
CA GLY A 13 -17.63 -10.39 24.15
C GLY A 13 -18.44 -10.59 22.86
N GLU A 14 -18.77 -9.52 22.14
CA GLU A 14 -19.55 -9.64 20.89
C GLU A 14 -18.69 -10.09 19.70
N PHE A 15 -17.35 -10.09 19.82
CA PHE A 15 -16.47 -10.54 18.75
C PHE A 15 -16.64 -12.04 18.46
N GLU A 16 -17.02 -12.86 19.43
CA GLU A 16 -17.32 -14.28 19.20
C GLU A 16 -18.43 -14.47 18.15
N ASN A 17 -19.42 -13.56 18.10
CA ASN A 17 -20.50 -13.59 17.11
C ASN A 17 -20.01 -13.34 15.68
N PHE A 18 -18.82 -12.77 15.51
CA PHE A 18 -18.19 -12.56 14.21
C PHE A 18 -17.34 -13.75 13.75
N ALA A 19 -17.01 -14.72 14.62
CA ALA A 19 -16.16 -15.87 14.30
C ALA A 19 -16.88 -16.97 13.49
N LEU A 20 -17.73 -16.59 12.53
CA LEU A 20 -18.53 -17.50 11.72
C LEU A 20 -18.11 -17.46 10.24
N PRO A 21 -17.55 -18.55 9.66
CA PRO A 21 -17.21 -18.62 8.24
C PRO A 21 -18.41 -18.36 7.30
N SER A 22 -19.62 -18.75 7.72
CA SER A 22 -20.86 -18.46 6.98
C SER A 22 -21.16 -16.96 6.88
N LEU A 23 -20.75 -16.17 7.88
CA LEU A 23 -20.91 -14.72 7.86
C LEU A 23 -19.93 -14.06 6.89
N VAL A 24 -18.71 -14.60 6.75
CA VAL A 24 -17.74 -14.19 5.71
C VAL A 24 -18.33 -14.45 4.32
N ALA A 25 -18.74 -15.68 4.04
CA ALA A 25 -19.30 -16.07 2.74
C ALA A 25 -20.61 -15.30 2.42
N GLY A 26 -21.50 -15.16 3.41
CA GLY A 26 -22.75 -14.42 3.29
C GLY A 26 -22.52 -12.94 2.99
N SER A 27 -21.56 -12.31 3.66
CA SER A 27 -21.23 -10.90 3.43
C SER A 27 -20.70 -10.65 2.00
N ILE A 28 -19.91 -11.57 1.44
CA ILE A 28 -19.45 -11.48 0.04
C ILE A 28 -20.63 -11.59 -0.93
N VAL A 29 -21.57 -12.52 -0.68
CA VAL A 29 -22.77 -12.70 -1.52
C VAL A 29 -23.70 -11.49 -1.44
N LEU A 30 -23.92 -10.94 -0.24
CA LEU A 30 -24.73 -9.75 -0.06
C LEU A 30 -24.08 -8.53 -0.71
N MET A 31 -22.77 -8.36 -0.56
CA MET A 31 -22.03 -7.31 -1.26
C MET A 31 -22.15 -7.46 -2.78
N SER A 32 -22.07 -8.68 -3.32
CA SER A 32 -22.19 -8.91 -4.77
C SER A 32 -23.57 -8.60 -5.35
N SER A 33 -24.62 -8.59 -4.52
CA SER A 33 -25.97 -8.15 -4.93
C SER A 33 -26.07 -6.65 -5.19
N VAL A 34 -25.11 -5.85 -4.72
CA VAL A 34 -25.08 -4.40 -4.89
C VAL A 34 -24.22 -4.07 -6.11
N GLN A 35 -24.85 -4.00 -7.28
CA GLN A 35 -24.18 -3.73 -8.55
C GLN A 35 -24.50 -2.30 -9.06
N PRO A 36 -23.62 -1.67 -9.86
CA PRO A 36 -22.29 -2.15 -10.29
C PRO A 36 -21.14 -1.80 -9.31
N MET A 37 -21.36 -0.86 -8.39
CA MET A 37 -20.33 -0.30 -7.50
C MET A 37 -20.75 -0.51 -6.03
N PRO A 38 -20.52 -1.70 -5.44
CA PRO A 38 -21.00 -2.02 -4.10
C PRO A 38 -20.53 -1.03 -3.01
N LEU A 39 -19.31 -0.52 -3.10
CA LEU A 39 -18.70 0.36 -2.11
C LEU A 39 -19.15 1.81 -2.23
N ALA A 40 -19.81 2.18 -3.33
CA ALA A 40 -20.45 3.49 -3.47
C ALA A 40 -21.75 3.60 -2.65
N TYR A 41 -22.33 2.47 -2.23
CA TYR A 41 -23.59 2.44 -1.47
C TYR A 41 -23.38 1.99 -0.03
N GLU A 42 -24.14 2.57 0.90
CA GLU A 42 -24.03 2.26 2.33
C GLU A 42 -24.20 0.76 2.62
N TYR A 43 -25.12 0.09 1.93
CA TYR A 43 -25.38 -1.34 2.15
C TYR A 43 -24.20 -2.22 1.73
N GLY A 44 -23.60 -1.97 0.55
CA GLY A 44 -22.43 -2.74 0.12
C GLY A 44 -21.20 -2.44 0.96
N TYR A 45 -20.99 -1.18 1.37
CA TYR A 45 -19.95 -0.83 2.34
C TYR A 45 -20.17 -1.50 3.70
N LEU A 46 -21.40 -1.58 4.19
CA LEU A 46 -21.74 -2.29 5.42
C LEU A 46 -21.42 -3.79 5.31
N CYS A 47 -21.81 -4.45 4.22
CA CYS A 47 -21.45 -5.85 3.97
C CYS A 47 -19.92 -6.03 3.97
N PHE A 48 -19.20 -5.12 3.34
CA PHE A 48 -17.74 -5.12 3.36
C PHE A 48 -17.16 -4.96 4.78
N ARG A 49 -17.72 -4.08 5.61
CA ARG A 49 -17.28 -3.92 7.00
C ARG A 49 -17.52 -5.17 7.85
N VAL A 50 -18.70 -5.78 7.74
CA VAL A 50 -19.01 -7.04 8.44
C VAL A 50 -18.06 -8.14 7.98
N LEU A 51 -17.83 -8.27 6.67
CA LEU A 51 -16.86 -9.21 6.11
C LEU A 51 -15.47 -9.06 6.76
N VAL A 52 -14.95 -7.84 6.85
CA VAL A 52 -13.62 -7.58 7.42
C VAL A 52 -13.55 -7.99 8.90
N PHE A 53 -14.56 -7.65 9.70
CA PHE A 53 -14.62 -8.06 11.10
C PHE A 53 -14.70 -9.58 11.23
N SER A 54 -15.60 -10.22 10.48
CA SER A 54 -15.78 -11.66 10.52
C SER A 54 -14.52 -12.42 10.09
N LEU A 55 -13.90 -12.01 8.99
CA LEU A 55 -12.70 -12.67 8.48
C LEU A 55 -11.55 -12.59 9.50
N ASN A 56 -11.28 -11.41 10.04
CA ASN A 56 -10.22 -11.25 11.05
C ASN A 56 -10.54 -12.02 12.34
N THR A 57 -11.80 -12.03 12.77
CA THR A 57 -12.20 -12.79 13.97
C THR A 57 -12.04 -14.30 13.74
N CYS A 58 -12.48 -14.82 12.59
CA CYS A 58 -12.28 -16.23 12.23
C CYS A 58 -10.79 -16.60 12.22
N LEU A 59 -9.92 -15.72 11.70
CA LEU A 59 -8.48 -15.95 11.68
C LEU A 59 -7.89 -16.00 13.10
N ILE A 60 -8.23 -15.02 13.94
CA ILE A 60 -7.79 -14.97 15.33
C ILE A 60 -8.27 -16.23 16.09
N ASN A 61 -9.52 -16.64 15.87
CA ASN A 61 -10.11 -17.83 16.48
C ASN A 61 -9.40 -19.11 16.05
N HIS A 62 -9.13 -19.26 14.76
CA HIS A 62 -8.38 -20.40 14.21
C HIS A 62 -6.94 -20.45 14.73
N GLY A 63 -6.33 -19.29 15.00
CA GLY A 63 -5.03 -19.19 15.67
C GLY A 63 -5.05 -19.47 17.17
N TYR A 64 -6.21 -19.84 17.74
CA TYR A 64 -6.45 -20.03 19.18
C TYR A 64 -6.10 -18.78 20.02
N ASN A 65 -6.31 -17.59 19.46
CA ASN A 65 -5.91 -16.33 20.07
C ASN A 65 -7.11 -15.38 20.37
N LEU A 66 -8.34 -15.85 20.16
CA LEU A 66 -9.53 -15.01 20.31
C LEU A 66 -9.79 -14.65 21.76
N ASP A 67 -9.81 -15.63 22.66
CA ASP A 67 -10.00 -15.39 24.10
C ASP A 67 -8.96 -14.43 24.66
N PHE A 68 -7.68 -14.63 24.30
CA PHE A 68 -6.60 -13.75 24.70
C PHE A 68 -6.78 -12.31 24.18
N THR A 69 -7.20 -12.15 22.92
CA THR A 69 -7.49 -10.84 22.33
C THR A 69 -8.66 -10.15 23.04
N ILE A 70 -9.73 -10.89 23.31
CA ILE A 70 -10.92 -10.39 24.03
C ILE A 70 -10.55 -9.97 25.46
N GLU A 71 -9.78 -10.77 26.19
CA GLU A 71 -9.33 -10.42 27.55
C GLU A 71 -8.47 -9.16 27.56
N ARG A 72 -7.56 -9.00 26.60
CA ARG A 72 -6.79 -7.75 26.45
C ARG A 72 -7.69 -6.55 26.21
N MET A 73 -8.74 -6.70 25.40
CA MET A 73 -9.69 -5.62 25.16
C MET A 73 -10.51 -5.31 26.41
N ARG A 74 -10.96 -6.31 27.18
CA ARG A 74 -11.68 -6.10 28.45
C ARG A 74 -10.85 -5.30 29.46
N GLY A 75 -9.54 -5.50 29.48
CA GLY A 75 -8.60 -4.73 30.30
C GLY A 75 -8.30 -3.31 29.80
N ALA A 76 -8.77 -2.92 28.61
CA ALA A 76 -8.46 -1.64 27.98
C ALA A 76 -9.68 -0.71 27.86
N SER A 77 -9.41 0.58 27.63
CA SER A 77 -10.47 1.56 27.36
C SER A 77 -11.20 1.23 26.04
N ALA A 78 -12.51 1.53 25.97
CA ALA A 78 -13.33 1.26 24.78
C ALA A 78 -12.77 1.87 23.48
N GLY A 79 -12.06 3.00 23.58
CA GLY A 79 -11.41 3.63 22.42
C GLY A 79 -10.26 2.83 21.82
N ALA A 80 -9.65 1.93 22.60
CA ALA A 80 -8.50 1.10 22.19
C ALA A 80 -8.88 -0.33 21.78
N HIS A 81 -10.16 -0.71 21.90
CA HIS A 81 -10.63 -2.07 21.62
C HIS A 81 -10.34 -2.51 20.20
N LEU A 82 -10.66 -1.65 19.22
CA LEU A 82 -10.40 -1.93 17.82
C LEU A 82 -8.90 -2.11 17.57
N ASP A 83 -8.04 -1.19 18.02
CA ASP A 83 -6.59 -1.29 17.82
C ASP A 83 -6.01 -2.60 18.37
N LEU A 84 -6.50 -3.06 19.53
CA LEU A 84 -6.10 -4.34 20.11
C LEU A 84 -6.60 -5.54 19.31
N PHE A 85 -7.87 -5.52 18.87
CA PHE A 85 -8.44 -6.57 18.01
C PHE A 85 -7.61 -6.74 16.73
N TRP A 86 -7.32 -5.63 16.06
CA TRP A 86 -6.56 -5.68 14.83
C TRP A 86 -5.08 -6.01 15.03
N GLY A 87 -4.49 -5.54 16.12
CA GLY A 87 -3.16 -5.96 16.56
C GLY A 87 -3.07 -7.47 16.72
N GLY A 88 -4.09 -8.11 17.31
CA GLY A 88 -4.17 -9.55 17.46
C GLY A 88 -4.18 -10.31 16.12
N ALA A 89 -4.93 -9.83 15.12
CA ALA A 89 -4.91 -10.39 13.77
C ALA A 89 -3.55 -10.21 13.08
N ALA A 90 -2.99 -8.99 13.15
CA ALA A 90 -1.71 -8.67 12.53
C ALA A 90 -0.55 -9.48 13.13
N ASP A 91 -0.51 -9.61 14.46
CA ASP A 91 0.48 -10.42 15.19
C ASP A 91 0.45 -11.88 14.76
N LEU A 92 -0.76 -12.45 14.67
CA LEU A 92 -0.95 -13.84 14.25
C LEU A 92 -0.40 -14.06 12.83
N ILE A 93 -0.72 -13.17 11.89
CA ILE A 93 -0.30 -13.30 10.50
C ILE A 93 1.21 -13.03 10.35
N ALA A 94 1.76 -12.06 11.09
CA ALA A 94 3.19 -11.78 11.12
C ALA A 94 3.98 -12.97 11.68
N GLY A 95 3.49 -13.61 12.76
CA GLY A 95 4.04 -14.84 13.30
C GLY A 95 4.15 -15.93 12.25
N GLU A 96 3.07 -16.18 11.50
CA GLU A 96 3.03 -17.18 10.42
C GLU A 96 4.04 -16.89 9.30
N LEU A 97 4.15 -15.64 8.86
CA LEU A 97 5.03 -15.26 7.76
C LEU A 97 6.51 -15.20 8.18
N SER A 98 6.80 -14.89 9.44
CA SER A 98 8.17 -14.65 9.90
C SER A 98 9.03 -15.90 10.01
N SER A 99 8.46 -17.11 10.15
CA SER A 99 9.20 -18.39 10.22
C SER A 99 10.40 -18.40 11.19
N ILE A 100 10.46 -17.50 12.18
CA ILE A 100 11.54 -17.44 13.16
C ILE A 100 11.06 -18.18 14.42
N LEU A 101 11.70 -19.34 14.65
CA LEU A 101 11.75 -20.12 15.89
C LEU A 101 10.40 -20.61 16.46
N GLY A 102 9.99 -21.81 16.02
CA GLY A 102 9.22 -22.73 16.87
C GLY A 102 7.71 -22.52 16.95
N PHE A 103 7.13 -21.51 16.30
CA PHE A 103 5.69 -21.47 16.07
C PHE A 103 5.37 -22.40 14.90
N GLU A 104 4.69 -23.52 15.19
CA GLU A 104 4.00 -24.33 14.18
C GLU A 104 3.20 -23.42 13.25
N ARG A 105 3.14 -23.74 11.95
CA ARG A 105 2.33 -23.01 10.98
C ARG A 105 0.86 -23.17 11.36
N ARG A 106 0.31 -22.21 12.11
CA ARG A 106 -1.05 -22.28 12.68
C ARG A 106 -2.10 -21.93 11.64
N LEU A 107 -1.70 -21.33 10.53
CA LEU A 107 -2.59 -20.78 9.51
C LEU A 107 -2.47 -21.49 8.15
N THR A 108 -1.67 -22.54 8.00
CA THR A 108 -1.58 -23.33 6.75
C THR A 108 -2.90 -23.97 6.33
N HIS A 109 -3.84 -24.12 7.27
CA HIS A 109 -5.15 -24.76 7.07
C HIS A 109 -6.30 -23.77 6.84
N ILE A 110 -6.06 -22.46 6.71
CA ILE A 110 -7.14 -21.46 6.49
C ILE A 110 -7.90 -21.70 5.17
N LEU A 111 -7.14 -21.95 4.10
CA LEU A 111 -7.64 -22.09 2.73
C LEU A 111 -7.85 -23.54 2.31
N ASP A 112 -7.03 -24.42 2.87
CA ASP A 112 -7.07 -25.86 2.63
C ASP A 112 -7.07 -26.57 4.00
N PRO A 113 -8.20 -26.46 4.73
CA PRO A 113 -8.34 -27.10 6.01
C PRO A 113 -8.25 -28.62 5.88
N ASP A 114 -7.93 -29.31 6.98
CA ASP A 114 -8.14 -30.76 7.03
C ASP A 114 -9.57 -31.10 6.58
N PRO A 115 -9.82 -32.26 5.95
CA PRO A 115 -11.14 -32.64 5.43
C PRO A 115 -12.30 -32.58 6.45
N GLN A 116 -11.98 -32.50 7.74
CA GLN A 116 -12.92 -32.41 8.85
C GLN A 116 -13.25 -30.97 9.29
N GLN A 117 -12.56 -29.96 8.75
CA GLN A 117 -12.71 -28.55 9.12
C GLN A 117 -13.32 -27.74 7.98
N VAL A 118 -14.17 -26.76 8.34
CA VAL A 118 -14.82 -25.87 7.37
C VAL A 118 -13.85 -24.73 7.03
N PRO A 119 -13.60 -24.44 5.73
CA PRO A 119 -12.71 -23.34 5.36
C PRO A 119 -13.27 -22.00 5.82
N ILE A 120 -12.40 -21.13 6.32
CA ILE A 120 -12.80 -19.75 6.70
C ILE A 120 -13.28 -18.99 5.47
N LEU A 121 -12.63 -19.22 4.32
CA LEU A 121 -12.98 -18.64 3.04
C LEU A 121 -12.71 -19.62 1.91
N GLU A 122 -13.76 -20.04 1.22
CA GLU A 122 -13.67 -20.88 0.02
C GLU A 122 -13.03 -20.12 -1.15
N SER A 123 -12.28 -20.82 -2.01
CA SER A 123 -11.62 -20.23 -3.18
C SER A 123 -12.57 -19.47 -4.10
N GLY A 124 -13.75 -20.03 -4.42
CA GLY A 124 -14.75 -19.36 -5.25
C GLY A 124 -15.29 -18.06 -4.63
N LYS A 125 -15.31 -17.96 -3.29
CA LYS A 125 -15.71 -16.74 -2.57
C LYS A 125 -14.57 -15.72 -2.55
N LEU A 126 -13.33 -16.16 -2.41
CA LEU A 126 -12.15 -15.30 -2.56
C LEU A 126 -12.11 -14.68 -3.96
N ASP A 127 -12.33 -15.47 -5.01
CA ASP A 127 -12.37 -14.99 -6.38
C ASP A 127 -13.46 -13.93 -6.56
N MET A 128 -14.65 -14.19 -6.04
CA MET A 128 -15.76 -13.24 -6.03
C MET A 128 -15.38 -11.94 -5.30
N LEU A 129 -14.79 -12.04 -4.11
CA LEU A 129 -14.36 -10.88 -3.33
C LEU A 129 -13.32 -10.04 -4.08
N LEU A 130 -12.26 -10.67 -4.59
CA LEU A 130 -11.21 -9.98 -5.32
C LEU A 130 -11.76 -9.30 -6.57
N ASN A 131 -12.67 -9.93 -7.30
CA ASN A 131 -13.32 -9.33 -8.46
C ASN A 131 -14.21 -8.14 -8.08
N LEU A 132 -14.97 -8.21 -6.98
CA LEU A 132 -15.78 -7.09 -6.50
C LEU A 132 -14.91 -5.89 -6.11
N LEU A 133 -13.86 -6.12 -5.31
CA LEU A 133 -12.95 -5.06 -4.87
C LEU A 133 -12.15 -4.45 -6.02
N TYR A 134 -11.80 -5.27 -7.00
CA TYR A 134 -11.09 -4.82 -8.18
C TYR A 134 -11.98 -4.03 -9.13
N GLY A 135 -13.19 -4.53 -9.41
CA GLY A 135 -14.18 -3.84 -10.23
C GLY A 135 -14.61 -2.50 -9.64
N ASP A 136 -14.55 -2.37 -8.31
CA ASP A 136 -14.90 -1.14 -7.58
C ASP A 136 -13.68 -0.48 -6.89
N GLN A 137 -12.49 -0.63 -7.49
CA GLN A 137 -11.20 -0.22 -6.88
C GLN A 137 -11.10 1.27 -6.52
N LYS A 138 -11.85 2.13 -7.21
CA LYS A 138 -11.93 3.58 -6.92
C LYS A 138 -12.68 3.84 -5.62
N ASN A 139 -13.90 3.31 -5.49
CA ASN A 139 -14.68 3.46 -4.26
C ASN A 139 -14.06 2.67 -3.11
N PHE A 140 -13.35 1.58 -3.39
CA PHE A 140 -12.50 0.91 -2.40
C PHE A 140 -11.42 1.82 -1.83
N LEU A 141 -10.69 2.56 -2.67
CA LEU A 141 -9.72 3.54 -2.19
C LEU A 141 -10.38 4.64 -1.36
N LEU A 142 -11.53 5.16 -1.79
CA LEU A 142 -12.28 6.17 -1.03
C LEU A 142 -12.77 5.63 0.32
N ALA A 143 -13.28 4.41 0.36
CA ALA A 143 -13.68 3.72 1.57
C ALA A 143 -12.49 3.55 2.54
N LEU A 144 -11.31 3.22 2.01
CA LEU A 144 -10.08 3.18 2.81
C LEU A 144 -9.73 4.55 3.38
N MET A 145 -9.78 5.60 2.56
CA MET A 145 -9.38 6.96 2.97
C MET A 145 -10.28 7.54 4.06
N THR A 146 -11.56 7.15 4.05
CA THR A 146 -12.58 7.63 5.00
C THR A 146 -12.63 6.81 6.28
N ALA A 147 -12.28 5.53 6.22
CA ALA A 147 -12.38 4.63 7.35
C ALA A 147 -11.25 4.78 8.38
N ASP A 148 -10.17 5.50 8.05
CA ASP A 148 -8.89 5.63 8.80
C ASP A 148 -8.21 4.31 9.20
N SER A 149 -8.87 3.16 9.02
CA SER A 149 -8.33 1.83 8.76
C SER A 149 -9.45 0.85 8.39
N LEU A 150 -9.19 -0.03 7.43
CA LEU A 150 -9.99 -1.23 7.20
C LEU A 150 -9.26 -2.52 7.60
N GLN A 151 -8.02 -2.44 8.11
CA GLN A 151 -7.32 -3.53 8.81
C GLN A 151 -7.43 -4.86 8.04
N LEU A 152 -7.07 -4.81 6.75
CA LEU A 152 -7.32 -5.88 5.78
C LEU A 152 -6.32 -7.04 5.90
N SER A 153 -5.52 -7.09 6.96
CA SER A 153 -4.50 -8.11 7.22
C SER A 153 -5.00 -9.52 6.89
N GLY A 154 -6.22 -9.88 7.33
CA GLY A 154 -6.84 -11.16 7.02
C GLY A 154 -7.14 -11.41 5.54
N VAL A 155 -7.61 -10.41 4.79
CA VAL A 155 -7.84 -10.50 3.33
C VAL A 155 -6.51 -10.65 2.58
N LEU A 156 -5.45 -10.05 3.11
CA LEU A 156 -4.14 -10.02 2.44
C LEU A 156 -3.34 -11.31 2.62
N LYS A 157 -3.56 -12.10 3.69
CA LYS A 157 -2.88 -13.39 3.92
C LYS A 157 -3.36 -14.53 3.02
N VAL A 158 -4.53 -14.42 2.39
CA VAL A 158 -5.20 -15.50 1.62
C VAL A 158 -4.48 -15.91 0.31
N ARG A 159 -3.16 -15.74 0.21
CA ARG A 159 -2.38 -15.77 -1.03
C ARG A 159 -1.52 -17.03 -1.22
N GLU A 160 -1.47 -17.97 -0.29
CA GLU A 160 -0.37 -18.95 -0.24
C GLU A 160 -0.54 -20.32 -0.91
N SER A 161 -1.61 -20.63 -1.66
CA SER A 161 -1.75 -21.97 -2.28
C SER A 161 -1.89 -21.98 -3.82
N ASN A 162 -0.83 -22.46 -4.50
CA ASN A 162 -0.74 -23.08 -5.84
C ASN A 162 -1.19 -22.34 -7.13
N ASP A 163 -0.72 -22.86 -8.29
CA ASP A 163 -0.79 -22.42 -9.70
C ASP A 163 -2.04 -21.68 -10.23
N TYR A 164 -3.14 -21.67 -9.47
CA TYR A 164 -4.34 -20.85 -9.69
C TYR A 164 -4.08 -19.32 -9.65
N ILE A 165 -2.89 -18.93 -9.18
CA ILE A 165 -2.54 -17.57 -8.74
C ILE A 165 -2.32 -16.55 -9.87
N GLN A 166 -1.98 -16.91 -11.12
CA GLN A 166 -1.67 -15.87 -12.12
C GLN A 166 -2.86 -14.96 -12.46
N LYS A 167 -4.08 -15.51 -12.53
CA LYS A 167 -5.29 -14.73 -12.89
C LYS A 167 -5.68 -13.73 -11.81
N LEU A 168 -5.54 -14.11 -10.54
CA LEU A 168 -5.96 -13.29 -9.38
C LEU A 168 -4.83 -12.42 -8.84
N LEU A 169 -3.58 -12.73 -9.17
CA LEU A 169 -2.41 -11.96 -8.76
C LEU A 169 -2.54 -10.50 -9.16
N TYR A 170 -3.12 -10.23 -10.33
CA TYR A 170 -3.30 -8.88 -10.83
C TYR A 170 -4.34 -8.09 -9.99
N PRO A 171 -5.61 -8.53 -9.87
CA PRO A 171 -6.60 -7.90 -9.00
C PRO A 171 -6.08 -7.69 -7.58
N TYR A 172 -5.49 -8.73 -7.01
CA TYR A 172 -4.90 -8.70 -5.67
C TYR A 172 -3.80 -7.64 -5.56
N SER A 173 -2.85 -7.61 -6.51
CA SER A 173 -1.74 -6.65 -6.50
C SER A 173 -2.23 -5.20 -6.51
N ARG A 174 -3.26 -4.90 -7.31
CA ARG A 174 -3.84 -3.55 -7.36
C ARG A 174 -4.55 -3.17 -6.06
N ILE A 175 -5.41 -4.06 -5.54
CA ILE A 175 -6.12 -3.86 -4.26
C ILE A 175 -5.11 -3.65 -3.13
N PHE A 176 -4.09 -4.52 -3.03
CA PHE A 176 -3.05 -4.44 -2.01
C PHE A 176 -2.27 -3.13 -2.07
N ARG A 177 -1.88 -2.68 -3.27
CA ARG A 177 -1.12 -1.43 -3.41
C ARG A 177 -1.96 -0.20 -3.06
N ARG A 178 -3.26 -0.19 -3.39
CA ARG A 178 -4.19 0.86 -2.94
C ARG A 178 -4.35 0.87 -1.43
N TYR A 179 -4.53 -0.31 -0.82
CA TYR A 179 -4.53 -0.46 0.64
C TYR A 179 -3.27 0.14 1.26
N ARG A 180 -2.10 -0.18 0.71
CA ARG A 180 -0.81 0.29 1.19
C ARG A 180 -0.65 1.82 1.17
N LEU A 181 -1.36 2.54 0.30
CA LEU A 181 -1.32 4.01 0.25
C LEU A 181 -2.14 4.69 1.34
N VAL A 182 -3.04 3.98 1.98
CA VAL A 182 -3.96 4.54 2.99
C VAL A 182 -3.76 3.92 4.37
N PHE A 183 -2.97 2.86 4.40
CA PHE A 183 -2.65 2.06 5.56
C PHE A 183 -2.29 2.90 6.81
N PRO A 184 -2.93 2.64 7.98
CA PRO A 184 -2.61 3.32 9.23
C PRO A 184 -1.41 2.68 9.89
N GLU A 185 -0.52 3.51 10.43
CA GLU A 185 0.73 3.07 11.04
C GLU A 185 0.55 2.38 12.41
N ILE A 186 -0.04 1.19 12.41
CA ILE A 186 0.06 0.28 13.53
C ILE A 186 1.32 -0.58 13.29
N SER A 187 2.16 -0.72 14.32
CA SER A 187 3.47 -1.38 14.26
C SER A 187 3.44 -2.77 13.62
N HIS A 188 2.36 -3.51 13.86
CA HIS A 188 2.22 -4.92 13.48
C HIS A 188 1.86 -5.10 12.00
N GLU A 189 0.92 -4.31 11.48
CA GLU A 189 0.54 -4.41 10.07
C GLU A 189 1.64 -3.86 9.12
N THR A 190 2.51 -2.95 9.58
CA THR A 190 3.67 -2.48 8.79
C THR A 190 4.63 -3.62 8.47
N GLN A 191 4.94 -4.46 9.46
CA GLN A 191 5.80 -5.63 9.28
C GLN A 191 5.13 -6.65 8.34
N LEU A 192 3.84 -6.89 8.52
CA LEU A 192 3.05 -7.75 7.65
C LEU A 192 3.08 -7.30 6.18
N ILE A 193 2.87 -6.01 5.92
CA ILE A 193 2.92 -5.43 4.57
C ILE A 193 4.29 -5.66 3.93
N SER A 194 5.37 -5.53 4.70
CA SER A 194 6.73 -5.75 4.18
C SER A 194 6.91 -7.20 3.70
N LEU A 195 6.40 -8.17 4.46
CA LEU A 195 6.49 -9.59 4.15
C LEU A 195 5.67 -9.94 2.90
N ILE A 196 4.45 -9.40 2.78
CA ILE A 196 3.59 -9.63 1.60
C ILE A 196 4.17 -8.98 0.34
N SER A 197 4.78 -7.80 0.48
CA SER A 197 5.27 -6.99 -0.65
C SER A 197 6.43 -7.65 -1.41
N ILE A 198 7.26 -8.44 -0.72
CA ILE A 198 8.44 -9.10 -1.34
C ILE A 198 8.03 -10.05 -2.48
N ASN A 199 6.83 -10.63 -2.39
CA ASN A 199 6.38 -11.64 -3.33
C ASN A 199 5.53 -11.08 -4.49
N LEU A 200 5.30 -9.76 -4.57
CA LEU A 200 4.43 -9.18 -5.60
C LEU A 200 5.18 -8.87 -6.91
N PRO A 201 4.55 -9.09 -8.08
CA PRO A 201 5.15 -8.72 -9.36
C PRO A 201 5.35 -7.20 -9.44
N GLY A 202 6.38 -6.81 -10.21
CA GLY A 202 6.66 -5.41 -10.53
C GLY A 202 5.53 -4.79 -11.35
N MET A 203 5.23 -3.50 -11.13
CA MET A 203 4.11 -2.80 -11.77
C MET A 203 4.21 -2.70 -13.29
N ASN A 204 5.42 -2.75 -13.84
CA ASN A 204 5.68 -2.60 -15.27
C ASN A 204 5.00 -3.70 -16.13
N THR A 205 4.49 -4.77 -15.51
CA THR A 205 3.76 -5.85 -16.19
C THR A 205 2.24 -5.70 -16.12
N LEU A 206 1.72 -4.75 -15.35
CA LEU A 206 0.28 -4.57 -15.16
C LEU A 206 -0.28 -3.62 -16.23
N ARG A 207 -0.94 -4.16 -17.28
CA ARG A 207 -1.55 -3.36 -18.37
C ARG A 207 -2.60 -2.36 -17.87
N ASP A 208 -2.66 -1.21 -18.52
CA ASP A 208 -3.57 -0.09 -18.23
C ASP A 208 -5.04 -0.45 -18.48
N GLU A 209 -5.79 -0.67 -17.39
CA GLU A 209 -7.17 -0.19 -17.39
C GLU A 209 -7.15 1.33 -17.37
N ALA A 210 -8.04 1.94 -18.15
CA ALA A 210 -8.22 3.39 -18.14
C ALA A 210 -8.60 3.86 -16.74
N ILE A 211 -7.69 4.60 -16.11
CA ILE A 211 -7.93 5.28 -14.84
C ILE A 211 -8.51 6.65 -15.18
N ASP A 212 -9.60 7.01 -14.51
CA ASP A 212 -10.16 8.34 -14.63
C ASP A 212 -9.34 9.36 -13.82
N ASP A 213 -9.51 10.64 -14.15
CA ASP A 213 -8.79 11.74 -13.51
C ASP A 213 -9.01 11.80 -12.00
N GLU A 214 -10.23 11.55 -11.54
CA GLU A 214 -10.57 11.58 -10.12
C GLU A 214 -9.91 10.42 -9.34
N ASP A 215 -9.85 9.21 -9.91
CA ASP A 215 -9.15 8.08 -9.31
C ASP A 215 -7.63 8.31 -9.26
N SER A 216 -7.05 8.85 -10.34
CA SER A 216 -5.64 9.28 -10.36
C SER A 216 -5.34 10.30 -9.26
N ARG A 217 -6.18 11.33 -9.13
CA ARG A 217 -6.08 12.34 -8.05
C ARG A 217 -6.16 11.72 -6.67
N ASN A 218 -7.06 10.77 -6.45
CA ASN A 218 -7.20 10.11 -5.15
C ASN A 218 -6.01 9.21 -4.81
N ILE A 219 -5.44 8.52 -5.78
CA ILE A 219 -4.18 7.77 -5.63
C ILE A 219 -3.04 8.71 -5.23
N ILE A 220 -2.87 9.84 -5.94
CA ILE A 220 -1.80 10.81 -5.69
C ILE A 220 -1.97 11.47 -4.31
N ARG A 221 -3.20 11.86 -3.94
CA ARG A 221 -3.50 12.42 -2.61
C ARG A 221 -3.20 11.42 -1.50
N SER A 222 -3.59 10.15 -1.68
CA SER A 222 -3.30 9.08 -0.74
C SER A 222 -1.80 8.88 -0.57
N TYR A 223 -1.05 8.84 -1.68
CA TYR A 223 0.41 8.79 -1.66
C TYR A 223 1.04 9.94 -0.87
N ASN A 224 0.65 11.18 -1.16
CA ASN A 224 1.18 12.34 -0.46
C ASN A 224 0.84 12.33 1.03
N ARG A 225 -0.39 11.93 1.40
CA ARG A 225 -0.78 11.76 2.81
C ARG A 225 0.10 10.70 3.46
N CYS A 226 0.18 9.51 2.87
CA CYS A 226 0.97 8.37 3.33
C CYS A 226 2.42 8.79 3.63
N LEU A 227 3.10 9.41 2.67
CA LEU A 227 4.48 9.84 2.84
C LEU A 227 4.65 10.88 3.94
N ARG A 228 3.71 11.82 4.11
CA ARG A 228 3.83 12.91 5.10
C ARG A 228 3.49 12.51 6.51
N THR A 229 2.48 11.65 6.68
CA THR A 229 2.03 11.23 8.00
C THR A 229 2.84 10.07 8.54
N SER A 230 3.48 9.31 7.65
CA SER A 230 4.20 8.11 8.05
C SER A 230 5.54 8.37 8.73
N GLN A 231 5.72 7.74 9.89
CA GLN A 231 7.00 7.65 10.60
C GLN A 231 7.81 6.41 10.18
N MET A 232 7.15 5.37 9.69
CA MET A 232 7.76 4.05 9.44
C MET A 232 8.16 3.81 7.97
N ILE A 233 7.68 4.60 7.02
CA ILE A 233 8.05 4.45 5.60
C ILE A 233 9.56 4.61 5.44
N THR A 234 10.19 3.59 4.87
CA THR A 234 11.60 3.63 4.49
C THR A 234 11.80 4.21 3.08
N CYS A 235 13.04 4.51 2.73
CA CYS A 235 13.42 4.91 1.36
C CYS A 235 12.96 3.85 0.31
N LYS A 236 13.12 2.56 0.63
CA LYS A 236 12.68 1.44 -0.22
C LYS A 236 11.16 1.44 -0.41
N ASP A 237 10.41 1.69 0.67
CA ASP A 237 8.95 1.74 0.62
C ASP A 237 8.46 2.91 -0.23
N ALA A 238 9.06 4.09 -0.05
CA ALA A 238 8.77 5.26 -0.87
C ALA A 238 8.97 4.96 -2.37
N GLY A 239 10.07 4.29 -2.73
CA GLY A 239 10.31 3.85 -4.11
C GLY A 239 9.24 2.89 -4.64
N HIS A 240 8.79 1.92 -3.84
CA HIS A 240 7.71 1.00 -4.21
C HIS A 240 6.36 1.70 -4.41
N HIS A 241 6.05 2.67 -3.54
CA HIS A 241 4.84 3.48 -3.66
C HIS A 241 4.88 4.33 -4.93
N MET A 242 6.01 4.99 -5.20
CA MET A 242 6.17 5.79 -6.42
C MET A 242 6.06 4.94 -7.69
N GLY A 243 6.64 3.74 -7.68
CA GLY A 243 6.49 2.78 -8.79
C GLY A 243 5.06 2.30 -9.03
N PHE A 244 4.16 2.44 -8.04
CA PHE A 244 2.73 2.25 -8.22
C PHE A 244 2.03 3.54 -8.69
N VAL A 245 2.39 4.70 -8.15
CA VAL A 245 1.72 5.98 -8.44
C VAL A 245 2.05 6.53 -9.83
N ALA A 246 3.30 6.45 -10.27
CA ALA A 246 3.73 7.06 -11.53
C ALA A 246 2.98 6.51 -12.77
N PRO A 247 2.73 5.20 -12.91
CA PRO A 247 1.91 4.67 -14.00
C PRO A 247 0.43 5.08 -13.93
N MET A 248 -0.07 5.49 -12.76
CA MET A 248 -1.48 5.84 -12.54
C MET A 248 -1.74 7.33 -12.80
N PHE A 249 -0.71 8.11 -13.13
CA PHE A 249 -0.82 9.53 -13.39
C PHE A 249 -1.53 9.79 -14.73
N THR A 250 -2.61 10.55 -14.71
CA THR A 250 -3.36 10.94 -15.91
C THR A 250 -3.21 12.43 -16.21
N PRO A 251 -3.31 12.86 -17.49
CA PRO A 251 -3.44 14.27 -17.83
C PRO A 251 -4.60 14.91 -17.08
N GLY A 252 -4.42 16.13 -16.58
CA GLY A 252 -5.35 16.82 -15.69
C GLY A 252 -4.99 16.74 -14.21
N CYS A 253 -3.95 15.98 -13.82
CA CYS A 253 -3.46 15.88 -12.44
C CYS A 253 -2.19 16.71 -12.16
N GLU A 254 -1.78 17.56 -13.10
CA GLU A 254 -0.52 18.30 -13.05
C GLU A 254 -0.36 19.22 -11.84
N ASP A 255 -1.46 19.77 -11.34
CA ASP A 255 -1.49 20.60 -10.15
C ASP A 255 -0.98 19.88 -8.89
N LEU A 256 -0.99 18.54 -8.89
CA LEU A 256 -0.52 17.72 -7.78
C LEU A 256 0.98 17.36 -7.89
N VAL A 257 1.62 17.51 -9.05
CA VAL A 257 3.04 17.15 -9.25
C VAL A 257 3.97 17.82 -8.24
N PRO A 258 3.84 19.12 -7.91
CA PRO A 258 4.67 19.76 -6.88
C PRO A 258 4.58 19.04 -5.53
N SER A 259 3.37 18.62 -5.14
CA SER A 259 3.16 17.91 -3.87
C SER A 259 3.73 16.50 -3.86
N ILE A 260 3.77 15.82 -5.02
CA ILE A 260 4.45 14.52 -5.18
C ILE A 260 5.94 14.70 -4.93
N ILE A 261 6.58 15.68 -5.59
CA ILE A 261 8.02 15.98 -5.41
C ILE A 261 8.30 16.28 -3.95
N ASP A 262 7.60 17.25 -3.36
CA ASP A 262 7.78 17.64 -1.96
C ASP A 262 7.72 16.44 -1.02
N SER A 263 6.67 15.63 -1.13
CA SER A 263 6.45 14.51 -0.19
C SER A 263 7.47 13.39 -0.40
N SER A 264 7.82 13.11 -1.66
CA SER A 264 8.83 12.11 -2.02
C SER A 264 10.19 12.46 -1.44
N PHE A 265 10.68 13.66 -1.74
CA PHE A 265 12.01 14.08 -1.32
C PHE A 265 12.09 14.33 0.17
N TRP A 266 11.01 14.79 0.82
CA TRP A 266 10.96 14.84 2.27
C TRP A 266 11.22 13.47 2.91
N VAL A 267 10.56 12.40 2.44
CA VAL A 267 10.80 11.04 2.94
C VAL A 267 12.22 10.56 2.62
N LEU A 268 12.71 10.80 1.40
CA LEU A 268 14.06 10.41 1.03
C LEU A 268 15.09 11.08 1.93
N TRP A 269 15.00 12.40 2.13
CA TRP A 269 15.86 13.14 3.05
C TRP A 269 15.84 12.58 4.48
N LYS A 270 14.65 12.26 4.98
CA LYS A 270 14.45 11.72 6.34
C LYS A 270 15.06 10.33 6.52
N THR A 271 15.14 9.52 5.47
CA THR A 271 15.37 8.07 5.60
C THR A 271 16.59 7.52 4.86
N TRP A 272 17.15 8.25 3.90
CA TRP A 272 18.26 7.75 3.07
C TRP A 272 19.50 7.39 3.90
N SER A 273 19.81 8.16 4.94
CA SER A 273 21.00 7.95 5.78
C SER A 273 20.96 6.63 6.55
N LYS A 274 19.75 6.13 6.85
CA LYS A 274 19.47 4.85 7.52
C LYS A 274 19.32 3.67 6.56
N THR A 275 19.30 3.94 5.26
CA THR A 275 19.14 2.93 4.22
C THR A 275 20.51 2.48 3.74
N ASP A 276 20.63 1.21 3.30
CA ASP A 276 21.84 0.77 2.63
C ASP A 276 22.08 1.58 1.34
N VAL A 277 23.35 1.84 1.03
CA VAL A 277 23.69 2.83 0.01
C VAL A 277 23.28 2.36 -1.39
N ASP A 278 23.31 1.06 -1.66
CA ASP A 278 22.88 0.48 -2.94
C ASP A 278 21.37 0.69 -3.17
N THR A 279 20.55 0.43 -2.16
CA THR A 279 19.12 0.71 -2.19
C THR A 279 18.85 2.21 -2.34
N ALA A 280 19.56 3.07 -1.61
CA ALA A 280 19.40 4.52 -1.73
C ALA A 280 19.68 5.01 -3.17
N VAL A 281 20.78 4.57 -3.78
CA VAL A 281 21.13 4.89 -5.18
C VAL A 281 20.02 4.43 -6.14
N LYS A 282 19.55 3.17 -6.01
CA LYS A 282 18.49 2.63 -6.86
C LYS A 282 17.19 3.40 -6.74
N VAL A 283 16.80 3.78 -5.51
CA VAL A 283 15.57 4.54 -5.27
C VAL A 283 15.67 5.92 -5.90
N VAL A 284 16.76 6.67 -5.66
CA VAL A 284 16.94 8.01 -6.25
C VAL A 284 16.93 7.95 -7.79
N GLN A 285 17.62 6.97 -8.38
CA GLN A 285 17.57 6.73 -9.83
C GLN A 285 16.15 6.45 -10.32
N ALA A 286 15.40 5.59 -9.62
CA ALA A 286 14.03 5.26 -9.98
C ALA A 286 13.10 6.48 -9.94
N TYR A 287 13.26 7.36 -8.96
CA TYR A 287 12.50 8.62 -8.88
C TYR A 287 12.72 9.51 -10.10
N GLY A 288 13.94 9.62 -10.61
CA GLY A 288 14.22 10.35 -11.86
C GLY A 288 13.40 9.82 -13.04
N VAL A 289 13.31 8.48 -13.17
CA VAL A 289 12.50 7.81 -14.19
C VAL A 289 11.00 8.06 -13.97
N TYR A 290 10.52 7.93 -12.73
CA TYR A 290 9.10 8.10 -12.39
C TYR A 290 8.61 9.53 -12.58
N PHE A 291 9.39 10.53 -12.16
CA PHE A 291 9.02 11.93 -12.40
C PHE A 291 9.02 12.27 -13.89
N TRP A 292 9.94 11.70 -14.66
CA TRP A 292 9.90 11.83 -16.11
C TRP A 292 8.61 11.25 -16.71
N GLN A 293 8.16 10.07 -16.23
CA GLN A 293 6.90 9.48 -16.67
C GLN A 293 5.71 10.40 -16.38
N ILE A 294 5.66 10.97 -15.17
CA ILE A 294 4.62 11.91 -14.74
C ILE A 294 4.62 13.20 -15.56
N LEU A 295 5.80 13.74 -15.91
CA LEU A 295 5.92 15.01 -16.63
C LEU A 295 5.76 14.88 -18.15
N LYS A 296 5.85 13.67 -18.70
CA LYS A 296 5.76 13.41 -20.14
C LYS A 296 4.44 13.88 -20.78
N PRO A 297 3.25 13.68 -20.18
CA PRO A 297 1.97 14.07 -20.76
C PRO A 297 1.74 15.59 -20.76
N SER A 298 2.39 16.33 -19.86
CA SER A 298 2.03 17.71 -19.48
C SER A 298 2.61 18.81 -20.38
N ARG A 299 2.80 18.53 -21.67
CA ARG A 299 3.55 19.42 -22.58
C ARG A 299 2.74 20.59 -23.15
N SER A 300 1.43 20.66 -22.95
CA SER A 300 0.54 21.51 -23.77
C SER A 300 -0.05 22.75 -23.10
N SER A 301 0.20 23.06 -21.82
CA SER A 301 -0.41 24.25 -21.18
C SER A 301 0.56 25.14 -20.40
N SER A 302 0.31 26.46 -20.41
CA SER A 302 1.06 27.49 -19.67
C SER A 302 0.48 27.68 -18.25
N GLU A 303 0.43 26.60 -17.48
CA GLU A 303 -0.34 26.58 -16.24
C GLU A 303 0.44 26.98 -14.97
N PRO A 304 -0.25 27.54 -13.95
CA PRO A 304 0.35 28.00 -12.68
C PRO A 304 1.11 26.93 -11.89
N TRP A 305 0.82 25.64 -12.08
CA TRP A 305 1.48 24.56 -11.34
C TRP A 305 2.97 24.44 -11.68
N LYS A 306 3.41 24.90 -12.87
CA LYS A 306 4.82 24.88 -13.27
C LYS A 306 5.71 25.73 -12.35
N PHE A 307 5.21 26.89 -11.90
CA PHE A 307 5.94 27.71 -10.92
C PHE A 307 6.05 27.00 -9.58
N LYS A 308 4.94 26.44 -9.09
CA LYS A 308 4.94 25.63 -7.86
C LYS A 308 5.87 24.42 -7.97
N LEU A 309 6.00 23.85 -9.18
CA LEU A 309 6.89 22.74 -9.43
C LEU A 309 8.36 23.16 -9.29
N VAL A 310 8.74 24.30 -9.87
CA VAL A 310 10.10 24.85 -9.70
C VAL A 310 10.38 25.12 -8.23
N ASP A 311 9.43 25.73 -7.51
CA ASP A 311 9.59 26.00 -6.07
C ASP A 311 9.75 24.70 -5.26
N ALA A 312 8.95 23.67 -5.55
CA ALA A 312 9.04 22.37 -4.91
C ALA A 312 10.38 21.68 -5.16
N ILE A 313 10.88 21.75 -6.41
CA ILE A 313 12.19 21.20 -6.79
C ILE A 313 13.31 21.92 -6.04
N MET A 314 13.30 23.26 -6.00
CA MET A 314 14.31 24.05 -5.31
C MET A 314 14.30 23.78 -3.81
N ARG A 315 13.12 23.78 -3.18
CA ARG A 315 12.98 23.46 -1.75
C ARG A 315 13.36 22.04 -1.37
N SER A 316 13.26 21.11 -2.31
CA SER A 316 13.55 19.69 -2.07
C SER A 316 15.05 19.36 -2.15
N ASP A 317 15.90 20.33 -2.55
CA ASP A 317 17.35 20.18 -2.65
C ASP A 317 17.78 18.85 -3.31
N ILE A 318 17.11 18.49 -4.41
CA ILE A 318 17.25 17.19 -5.10
C ILE A 318 18.71 16.92 -5.49
N LEU A 319 19.43 17.97 -5.90
CA LEU A 319 20.84 17.89 -6.28
C LEU A 319 21.71 17.53 -5.08
N GLU A 320 21.51 18.20 -3.94
CA GLU A 320 22.28 17.95 -2.73
C GLU A 320 22.03 16.53 -2.21
N LEU A 321 20.78 16.05 -2.22
CA LEU A 321 20.46 14.67 -1.85
C LEU A 321 21.22 13.68 -2.74
N THR A 322 21.21 13.93 -4.04
CA THR A 322 21.92 13.10 -5.02
C THR A 322 23.41 13.08 -4.74
N PHE A 323 24.02 14.24 -4.52
CA PHE A 323 25.45 14.34 -4.25
C PHE A 323 25.80 13.59 -2.97
N GLN A 324 25.03 13.74 -1.90
CA GLN A 324 25.28 13.02 -0.65
C GLN A 324 25.16 11.50 -0.81
N VAL A 325 24.17 11.02 -1.58
CA VAL A 325 24.02 9.59 -1.90
C VAL A 325 25.21 9.10 -2.74
N ALA A 326 25.66 9.87 -3.73
CA ALA A 326 26.78 9.53 -4.58
C ALA A 326 28.11 9.48 -3.81
N VAL A 327 28.37 10.48 -2.94
CA VAL A 327 29.56 10.53 -2.08
C VAL A 327 29.58 9.33 -1.15
N LYS A 328 28.49 9.09 -0.41
CA LYS A 328 28.39 7.93 0.49
C LYS A 328 28.56 6.60 -0.26
N PHE A 329 28.11 6.53 -1.52
CA PHE A 329 28.31 5.34 -2.36
C PHE A 329 29.77 5.16 -2.75
N SER A 330 30.48 6.25 -3.07
CA SER A 330 31.92 6.22 -3.38
C SER A 330 32.79 5.80 -2.19
N GLU A 331 32.35 6.12 -0.98
CA GLU A 331 33.03 5.77 0.28
C GLU A 331 32.71 4.35 0.76
N SER A 332 31.71 3.68 0.19
CA SER A 332 31.26 2.38 0.68
C SER A 332 32.31 1.30 0.41
N PRO A 333 32.80 0.58 1.45
CA PRO A 333 33.84 -0.46 1.31
C PRO A 333 33.34 -1.74 0.63
N THR A 334 32.07 -1.78 0.22
CA THR A 334 31.44 -2.91 -0.48
C THR A 334 32.03 -3.11 -1.88
N ARG A 335 33.12 -3.89 -1.95
CA ARG A 335 33.56 -4.87 -2.99
C ARG A 335 33.19 -4.67 -4.47
N ASN A 336 32.93 -3.45 -4.94
CA ASN A 336 32.81 -3.15 -6.36
C ASN A 336 34.15 -2.61 -6.85
N THR A 337 34.61 -3.08 -8.01
CA THR A 337 35.75 -2.46 -8.68
C THR A 337 35.47 -0.97 -8.88
N GLU A 338 36.50 -0.12 -8.78
CA GLU A 338 36.38 1.34 -8.94
C GLU A 338 35.57 1.73 -10.19
N GLN A 339 35.69 0.91 -11.26
CA GLN A 339 34.92 1.04 -12.49
C GLN A 339 33.41 0.87 -12.30
N ILE A 340 32.95 -0.14 -11.56
CA ILE A 340 31.52 -0.36 -11.29
C ILE A 340 30.94 0.80 -10.47
N THR A 341 31.72 1.29 -9.50
CA THR A 341 31.31 2.44 -8.67
C THR A 341 31.16 3.69 -9.54
N ARG A 342 32.16 3.97 -10.39
CA ARG A 342 32.14 5.09 -11.35
C ARG A 342 30.97 4.98 -12.33
N ASP A 343 30.74 3.81 -12.92
CA ASP A 343 29.64 3.59 -13.87
C ASP A 343 28.27 3.81 -13.23
N ARG A 344 28.09 3.45 -11.95
CA ARG A 344 26.83 3.66 -11.23
C ARG A 344 26.60 5.11 -10.84
N ILE A 345 27.65 5.81 -10.41
CA ILE A 345 27.58 7.26 -10.14
C ILE A 345 27.25 8.00 -11.44
N ASN A 346 27.91 7.66 -12.54
CA ASN A 346 27.60 8.23 -13.85
C ASN A 346 26.14 8.00 -14.24
N LYS A 347 25.63 6.76 -14.11
CA LYS A 347 24.19 6.48 -14.38
C LYS A 347 23.24 7.29 -13.49
N LEU A 348 23.58 7.50 -12.22
CA LEU A 348 22.80 8.34 -11.31
C LEU A 348 22.78 9.80 -11.79
N LEU A 349 23.95 10.36 -12.08
CA LEU A 349 24.09 11.72 -12.59
C LEU A 349 23.41 11.89 -13.95
N ASP A 350 23.58 10.95 -14.87
CA ASP A 350 22.94 10.95 -16.19
C ASP A 350 21.41 10.94 -16.06
N SER A 351 20.86 10.17 -15.12
CA SER A 351 19.40 10.14 -14.88
C SER A 351 18.87 11.51 -14.42
N ILE A 352 19.69 12.23 -13.65
CA ILE A 352 19.34 13.54 -13.10
C ILE A 352 19.56 14.65 -14.11
N ILE A 353 20.67 14.63 -14.84
CA ILE A 353 20.92 15.51 -15.97
C ILE A 353 19.78 15.36 -16.98
N PHE A 354 19.41 14.13 -17.32
CA PHE A 354 18.28 13.86 -18.20
C PHE A 354 16.99 14.47 -17.65
N PHE A 355 16.68 14.26 -16.37
CA PHE A 355 15.52 14.89 -15.72
C PHE A 355 15.55 16.43 -15.84
N TRP A 356 16.68 17.08 -15.55
CA TRP A 356 16.84 18.53 -15.61
C TRP A 356 16.80 19.10 -17.03
N GLU A 357 17.44 18.45 -17.99
CA GLU A 357 17.36 18.83 -19.41
C GLU A 357 15.92 18.81 -19.91
N LYS A 358 15.14 17.81 -19.47
CA LYS A 358 13.72 17.73 -19.81
C LYS A 358 12.90 18.80 -19.10
N MET A 359 13.20 19.09 -17.84
CA MET A 359 12.58 20.19 -17.10
C MET A 359 12.86 21.55 -17.74
N GLY A 360 14.08 21.82 -18.19
CA GLY A 360 14.44 23.06 -18.89
C GLY A 360 13.62 23.28 -20.17
N ARG A 361 13.26 22.20 -20.88
CA ARG A 361 12.38 22.28 -22.06
C ARG A 361 10.92 22.61 -21.73
N LEU A 362 10.48 22.44 -20.48
CA LEU A 362 9.13 22.83 -20.04
C LEU A 362 8.99 24.35 -19.81
N HIS A 363 10.10 25.09 -19.81
CA HIS A 363 10.15 26.56 -19.70
C HIS A 363 10.92 27.19 -20.88
N PRO A 364 10.30 27.42 -22.05
CA PRO A 364 10.97 28.11 -23.15
C PRO A 364 11.11 29.62 -22.96
N GLN A 365 10.45 30.24 -21.96
CA GLN A 365 10.37 31.70 -21.85
C GLN A 365 10.38 32.15 -20.38
N ARG A 366 11.59 32.47 -19.88
CA ARG A 366 11.89 33.53 -18.89
C ARG A 366 13.40 33.51 -18.62
N VAL A 367 14.17 33.90 -19.63
CA VAL A 367 15.48 34.50 -19.42
C VAL A 367 15.52 35.71 -20.34
N LEU A 368 15.02 36.83 -19.81
CA LEU A 368 15.47 38.21 -20.00
C LEU A 368 14.65 39.11 -19.06
#